data_AF-A0AA91Q021-F1
#
_entry.id   AF-A0AA91Q021-F1
#
_cell.length_a   1.000
_cell.length_b   1.000
_cell.length_c   1.000
_cell.angle_alpha   90.00
_cell.angle_beta   90.00
_cell.angle_gamma   90.00
#
_symmetry.space_group_name_H-M   'P 1'
#
loop_
_entity.id
_entity.type
_entity.pdbx_description
1 polymer ?
#
loop_
_entity_poly.entity_id
_entity_poly.type
_entity_poly.pdbx_seq_one_letter_code
_entity_poly.pdbx_strand_id
1 'polypeptide(L)' 'MSKLPLSVRITDVIHRATVLGLVGVAVVGTGSIFFNIWANSDWTKMNKDKLKFHREEYEQARAAQAETEEK' A
#
# COMPACT_ATOMS: atom_id res chain seq x y z
N MET A 1 -16.27 -41.09 -21.48
CA MET A 1 -15.86 -40.02 -20.55
C MET A 1 -17.09 -39.19 -20.20
N SER A 2 -17.69 -39.41 -19.03
CA SER A 2 -18.88 -38.68 -18.59
C SER A 2 -18.52 -37.21 -18.35
N LYS A 3 -19.16 -36.29 -19.08
CA LYS A 3 -19.00 -34.85 -18.84
C LYS A 3 -19.42 -34.53 -17.41
N LEU A 4 -18.58 -33.76 -16.70
CA LEU A 4 -18.93 -33.22 -15.38
C LEU A 4 -20.26 -32.46 -15.48
N PRO A 5 -21.17 -32.62 -14.50
CA PRO A 5 -22.43 -31.88 -14.45
C PRO A 5 -22.17 -30.38 -14.53
N LEU A 6 -23.03 -29.66 -15.25
CA LEU A 6 -22.83 -28.23 -15.52
C LEU A 6 -22.75 -27.39 -14.23
N SER A 7 -23.51 -27.78 -13.20
CA SER A 7 -23.44 -27.18 -11.86
C SER A 7 -22.05 -27.28 -11.24
N VAL A 8 -21.41 -28.45 -11.30
CA VAL A 8 -20.06 -28.69 -10.76
C VAL A 8 -19.02 -27.85 -11.50
N ARG A 9 -19.19 -27.68 -12.82
CA ARG A 9 -18.29 -26.84 -13.64
C ARG A 9 -18.42 -25.36 -13.28
N ILE A 10 -19.64 -24.88 -13.03
CA ILE A 10 -19.89 -23.50 -12.61
C ILE A 10 -19.28 -23.25 -11.23
N THR A 11 -19.50 -24.13 -10.26
CA THR A 11 -18.96 -23.96 -8.91
C THR A 11 -17.43 -24.00 -8.91
N ASP A 12 -16.81 -24.84 -9.74
CA ASP A 12 -15.35 -24.88 -9.92
C ASP A 12 -14.82 -23.56 -10.51
N VAL A 13 -15.49 -23.00 -11.53
CA VAL A 13 -15.11 -21.70 -12.12
C VAL A 13 -15.22 -20.56 -11.10
N ILE A 14 -16.33 -20.51 -10.35
CA ILE A 14 -16.52 -19.49 -9.30
C ILE A 14 -15.44 -19.61 -8.24
N HIS A 15 -15.20 -20.83 -7.74
CA HIS A 15 -14.19 -21.08 -6.73
C HIS A 15 -12.80 -20.61 -7.19
N ARG A 16 -12.38 -21.00 -8.41
CA ARG A 16 -11.09 -20.58 -8.98
C ARG A 16 -11.01 -19.06 -9.15
N ALA A 17 -12.06 -18.43 -9.66
CA ALA A 17 -12.10 -16.99 -9.84
C ALA A 17 -11.98 -16.25 -8.49
N THR A 18 -12.67 -16.72 -7.45
CA THR A 18 -12.58 -16.14 -6.10
C THR A 18 -11.17 -16.30 -5.52
N VAL A 19 -10.58 -17.50 -5.60
CA VAL A 19 -9.23 -17.75 -5.08
C VAL A 19 -8.21 -16.89 -5.83
N LEU A 20 -8.27 -16.84 -7.16
CA LEU A 20 -7.37 -16.02 -7.97
C LEU A 20 -7.56 -14.52 -7.69
N GLY A 21 -8.79 -14.08 -7.47
CA GLY A 21 -9.09 -12.70 -7.06
C GLY A 21 -8.47 -12.33 -5.72
N LEU A 22 -8.63 -13.20 -4.71
CA LEU A 22 -8.03 -13.01 -3.39
C LEU A 22 -6.50 -12.96 -3.44
N VAL A 23 -5.90 -13.89 -4.20
CA VAL A 23 -4.44 -13.90 -4.41
C VAL A 23 -3.98 -12.63 -5.13
N GLY A 24 -4.70 -12.18 -6.17
CA GLY A 24 -4.40 -10.95 -6.87
C GLY A 24 -4.42 -9.73 -5.95
N VAL A 25 -5.45 -9.58 -5.13
CA VAL A 25 -5.56 -8.49 -4.14
C VAL A 25 -4.43 -8.55 -3.13
N ALA A 26 -4.09 -9.74 -2.62
CA ALA A 26 -3.00 -9.90 -1.67
C ALA A 26 -1.65 -9.52 -2.29
N VAL A 27 -1.35 -10.00 -3.51
CA VAL A 27 -0.09 -9.68 -4.21
C VAL A 27 0.01 -8.19 -4.51
N VAL A 28 -1.06 -7.55 -4.99
CA VAL A 28 -1.06 -6.11 -5.26
C VAL A 28 -0.94 -5.31 -3.96
N GLY A 29 -1.66 -5.69 -2.91
CA GLY A 29 -1.60 -5.02 -1.61
C GLY A 29 -0.22 -5.11 -0.97
N THR A 30 0.33 -6.32 -0.89
CA THR A 30 1.69 -6.56 -0.39
C THR A 30 2.72 -5.84 -1.25
N GLY A 31 2.63 -5.95 -2.57
CA GLY A 31 3.52 -5.26 -3.51
C GLY A 31 3.49 -3.74 -3.36
N SER A 32 2.31 -3.14 -3.14
CA SER A 32 2.16 -1.70 -2.89
C SER A 32 2.86 -1.25 -1.60
N ILE A 33 2.73 -2.04 -0.52
CA ILE A 33 3.41 -1.74 0.75
C ILE A 33 4.93 -1.85 0.57
N PHE A 34 5.42 -2.94 -0.01
CA PHE A 34 6.84 -3.12 -0.27
C PHE A 34 7.40 -2.06 -1.21
N PHE A 35 6.67 -1.69 -2.25
CA PHE A 35 7.05 -0.62 -3.17
C PHE A 35 7.14 0.73 -2.44
N ASN A 36 6.17 1.06 -1.59
CA ASN A 36 6.24 2.27 -0.78
C ASN A 36 7.42 2.27 0.17
N ILE A 37 7.69 1.16 0.85
CA ILE A 37 8.87 1.04 1.73
C ILE A 37 10.14 1.18 0.91
N TRP A 38 10.27 0.47 -0.20
CA TRP A 38 11.45 0.50 -1.07
C TRP A 38 11.70 1.88 -1.67
N ALA A 39 10.65 2.54 -2.21
CA ALA A 39 10.75 3.87 -2.77
C ALA A 39 11.07 4.94 -1.72
N ASN A 40 10.66 4.72 -0.46
CA ASN A 40 11.00 5.59 0.67
C ASN A 40 12.21 5.11 1.49
N SER A 41 12.84 4.01 1.12
CA SER A 41 14.01 3.45 1.81
C SER A 41 15.28 4.16 1.32
N ASP A 42 16.18 4.47 2.25
CA ASP A 42 17.52 5.02 1.98
C ASP A 42 18.35 4.18 0.99
N TRP A 43 17.97 2.92 0.77
CA TRP A 43 18.65 2.02 -0.17
C TRP A 43 18.45 2.44 -1.62
N THR A 44 17.32 3.05 -1.92
CA THR A 44 16.95 3.50 -3.25
C THR A 44 17.05 5.02 -3.25
N LYS A 45 18.04 5.59 -3.95
CA LYS A 45 18.23 7.05 -4.11
C LYS A 45 17.08 7.77 -4.88
N MET A 46 15.85 7.26 -4.80
CA MET A 46 14.67 7.75 -5.48
C MET A 46 13.97 8.88 -4.72
N ASN A 47 14.13 8.99 -3.40
CA ASN A 47 13.69 10.13 -2.63
C ASN A 47 14.84 11.11 -2.39
N LYS A 48 14.80 12.28 -3.05
CA LYS A 48 15.74 13.36 -2.78
C LYS A 48 15.42 14.13 -1.48
N ASP A 49 14.15 14.08 -1.06
CA ASP A 49 13.61 15.00 -0.03
C ASP A 49 12.89 14.31 1.14
N LYS A 50 13.12 13.01 1.45
CA LYS A 50 12.41 12.37 2.58
C LYS A 50 13.32 11.72 3.62
N LEU A 51 13.02 12.06 4.88
CA LEU A 51 13.69 11.75 6.16
C LEU A 51 14.90 12.61 6.53
N LYS A 52 15.10 13.79 5.92
CA LYS A 52 15.98 14.81 6.49
C LYS A 52 15.18 15.73 7.40
N PHE A 53 15.65 15.91 8.62
CA PHE A 53 15.08 16.88 9.53
C PHE A 53 15.34 18.29 8.99
N HIS A 54 14.30 18.92 8.45
CA HIS A 54 14.36 20.31 8.01
C HIS A 54 14.10 21.20 9.22
N ARG A 55 15.18 21.74 9.80
CA ARG A 55 15.12 22.58 11.01
C ARG A 55 14.17 23.77 10.86
N GLU A 56 14.09 24.33 9.65
CA GLU A 56 13.18 25.43 9.33
C GLU A 56 11.70 25.02 9.43
N GLU A 57 11.33 23.82 8.96
CA GLU A 57 9.95 23.30 9.10
C GLU A 57 9.61 23.02 10.57
N TYR A 58 10.57 22.57 11.36
CA TYR A 58 10.40 22.35 12.80
C TYR A 58 10.22 23.67 13.57
N GLU A 59 11.02 24.69 13.25
CA GLU A 59 10.92 26.01 13.88
C GLU A 59 9.61 26.72 13.47
N GLN A 60 9.18 26.60 12.22
CA GLN A 60 7.87 27.11 11.76
C GLN A 60 6.69 26.40 12.43
N ALA A 61 6.73 25.07 12.56
CA ALA A 61 5.67 24.31 13.25
C ALA A 61 5.57 24.67 14.75
N ARG A 62 6.70 24.92 15.41
CA ARG A 62 6.73 25.40 16.80
C ARG A 62 6.19 26.83 16.94
N ALA A 63 6.52 27.72 16.01
CA ALA A 63 5.97 29.08 16.00
C ALA A 63 4.45 29.08 15.80
N ALA A 64 3.95 28.27 14.86
CA ALA A 64 2.50 28.14 14.61
C ALA A 64 1.73 27.54 15.80
N GLN A 65 2.33 26.62 16.55
CA GLN A 65 1.73 26.10 17.79
C GLN A 65 1.70 27.16 18.90
N ALA A 66 2.76 27.95 19.06
CA ALA A 66 2.81 29.05 20.03
C ALA A 66 1.76 30.14 19.74
N GLU A 67 1.55 30.51 18.47
CA GLU A 67 0.51 31.48 18.08
C GLU A 67 -0.93 30.94 18.28
N THR A 68 -1.10 29.63 18.30
CA THR A 68 -2.42 29.00 18.54
C THR A 68 -2.75 28.90 20.03
N GLU A 69 -1.74 28.82 20.90
CA GLU A 69 -1.90 28.79 22.37
C GLU A 69 -2.06 30.19 23.00
N GLU A 70 -1.65 31.26 22.30
CA GLU A 70 -1.84 32.66 22.73
C GLU A 70 -3.20 33.27 22.34
N LYS A 71 -4.06 32.54 21.61
CA LYS A 71 -5.44 32.94 21.26
C LYS A 71 -6.49 32.26 22.14
#